data_AF-A0A0C3CLA5-F1
#
_entry.id   AF-A0A0C3CLA5-F1
#
_cell.length_a   1.000
_cell.length_b   1.000
_cell.length_c   1.000
_cell.angle_alpha   90.00
_cell.angle_beta   90.00
_cell.angle_gamma   90.00
#
_symmetry.space_group_name_H-M   'P 1'
#
loop_
_entity.id
_entity.type
_entity.pdbx_description
1 polymer ?
#
loop_
_entity_poly.entity_id
_entity_poly.type
_entity_poly.pdbx_seq_one_letter_code
_entity_poly.pdbx_strand_id
1 'polypeptide(L)'
;MAPRPLQAAKVEGEPEIYETQNVHAIYDDIAAHFSSTRYKPWPIIANFLSSLTTGWVGLDSGTGNGKYLPLPLDRPGDVWTIGLDRSKNLLQIARKAGANGVVREVLVGNVLDNPWRPGVFDYAISIATIHHLSTHERRRSAVKRLLESVSPDHGRVLIYVWAIEQDELSKRRVVSEDDIPSLTGKDVVVPWVLSKELSSAEKSLSDGGPQEPQVYNRYYHMFAQGELRGLVIEAAAELGLQVASKPEDVPKNTRGVEIVHDGWERSNYYVELKLW
;
A
#
# COMPACT_ATOMS: atom_id res chain seq x y z
N MET A 1 -20.22 -14.27 12.18
CA MET A 1 -19.14 -15.25 12.46
C MET A 1 -18.11 -14.51 13.30
N ALA A 2 -17.67 -15.07 14.44
CA ALA A 2 -16.68 -14.40 15.28
C ALA A 2 -15.37 -14.16 14.50
N PRO A 3 -14.66 -13.04 14.73
CA PRO A 3 -13.38 -12.77 14.07
C PRO A 3 -12.37 -13.88 14.38
N ARG A 4 -11.63 -14.34 13.36
CA ARG A 4 -10.60 -15.37 13.58
C ARG A 4 -9.33 -14.71 14.15
N PRO A 5 -8.72 -15.27 15.20
CA PRO A 5 -7.44 -14.80 15.69
C PRO A 5 -6.35 -15.02 14.63
N LEU A 6 -5.54 -14.00 14.37
CA LEU A 6 -4.37 -14.12 13.51
C LEU A 6 -3.21 -14.72 14.29
N GLN A 7 -2.42 -15.57 13.62
CA GLN A 7 -1.19 -16.13 14.17
C GLN A 7 -0.05 -15.14 14.03
N ALA A 8 0.83 -15.07 15.02
CA ALA A 8 2.07 -14.29 14.91
C ALA A 8 2.95 -14.86 13.79
N ALA A 9 3.50 -13.99 12.96
CA ALA A 9 4.48 -14.38 11.96
C ALA A 9 5.88 -14.36 12.59
N LYS A 10 6.70 -15.36 12.24
CA LYS A 10 8.13 -15.35 12.51
C LYS A 10 8.84 -15.05 11.19
N VAL A 11 9.57 -13.95 11.15
CA VAL A 11 10.43 -13.59 10.02
C VAL A 11 11.74 -14.35 10.20
N GLU A 12 12.04 -15.28 9.30
CA GLU A 12 13.25 -16.11 9.35
C GLU A 12 14.08 -15.87 8.08
N GLY A 13 15.40 -15.84 8.24
CA GLY A 13 16.34 -15.65 7.13
C GLY A 13 16.39 -14.22 6.59
N GLU A 14 16.84 -14.07 5.34
CA GLU A 14 16.96 -12.78 4.69
C GLU A 14 15.57 -12.17 4.38
N PRO A 15 15.29 -10.93 4.82
CA PRO A 15 13.98 -10.28 4.65
C PRO A 15 13.44 -10.31 3.21
N GLU A 16 14.29 -10.11 2.21
CA GLU A 16 13.89 -10.10 0.81
C GLU A 16 13.44 -11.49 0.31
N ILE A 17 14.13 -12.55 0.75
CA ILE A 17 13.77 -13.93 0.43
C ILE A 17 12.46 -14.28 1.13
N TYR A 18 12.32 -13.90 2.41
CA TYR A 18 11.11 -14.10 3.18
C TYR A 18 9.89 -13.44 2.52
N GLU A 19 10.00 -12.17 2.12
CA GLU A 19 8.96 -11.43 1.41
C GLU A 19 8.64 -12.07 0.06
N THR A 20 9.64 -12.54 -0.67
CA THR A 20 9.43 -13.21 -1.96
C THR A 20 8.55 -14.44 -1.82
N GLN A 21 8.77 -15.25 -0.79
CA GLN A 21 8.03 -16.50 -0.55
C GLN A 21 6.66 -16.25 0.09
N ASN A 22 6.58 -15.34 1.07
CA ASN A 22 5.40 -15.16 1.93
C ASN A 22 4.52 -13.97 1.51
N VAL A 23 4.91 -13.24 0.47
CA VAL A 23 4.15 -12.12 -0.10
C VAL A 23 4.13 -12.21 -1.62
N HIS A 24 5.28 -12.03 -2.28
CA HIS A 24 5.33 -11.76 -3.72
C HIS A 24 4.77 -12.93 -4.56
N ALA A 25 5.28 -14.14 -4.34
CA ALA A 25 4.81 -15.34 -5.05
C ALA A 25 3.31 -15.58 -4.83
N ILE A 26 2.83 -15.35 -3.61
CA ILE A 26 1.42 -15.53 -3.28
C ILE A 26 0.54 -14.53 -4.02
N TYR A 27 0.92 -13.25 -4.08
CA TYR A 27 0.14 -12.24 -4.80
C TYR A 27 0.08 -12.52 -6.30
N ASP A 28 1.17 -13.00 -6.89
CA ASP A 28 1.17 -13.45 -8.28
C ASP A 28 0.19 -14.60 -8.51
N ASP A 29 0.13 -15.58 -7.60
CA ASP A 29 -0.80 -16.72 -7.68
C ASP A 29 -2.28 -16.32 -7.50
N ILE A 30 -2.57 -15.38 -6.61
CA ILE A 30 -3.96 -15.02 -6.27
C ILE A 30 -4.52 -13.84 -7.07
N ALA A 31 -3.74 -13.26 -7.99
CA ALA A 31 -4.04 -11.99 -8.64
C ALA A 31 -5.47 -11.89 -9.21
N ALA A 32 -5.92 -12.92 -9.94
CA ALA A 32 -7.25 -12.94 -10.55
C ALA A 32 -8.38 -12.90 -9.50
N HIS A 33 -8.29 -13.76 -8.46
CA HIS A 33 -9.29 -13.82 -7.38
C HIS A 33 -9.22 -12.61 -6.44
N PHE A 34 -8.01 -12.06 -6.22
CA PHE A 34 -7.85 -10.82 -5.48
C PHE A 34 -8.57 -9.67 -6.19
N SER A 35 -8.41 -9.56 -7.51
CA SER A 35 -9.00 -8.47 -8.28
C SER A 35 -10.53 -8.55 -8.35
N SER A 36 -11.12 -9.74 -8.45
CA SER A 36 -12.57 -9.91 -8.59
C SER A 36 -13.39 -9.51 -7.36
N THR A 37 -12.74 -9.32 -6.21
CA THR A 37 -13.43 -9.07 -4.92
C THR A 37 -13.27 -7.64 -4.40
N ARG A 38 -12.52 -6.77 -5.10
CA ARG A 38 -12.12 -5.44 -4.58
C ARG A 38 -12.13 -4.34 -5.63
N TYR A 39 -13.25 -3.62 -5.71
CA TYR A 39 -13.42 -2.52 -6.68
C TYR A 39 -13.70 -1.15 -6.06
N LYS A 40 -14.36 -1.07 -4.90
CA LYS A 40 -14.79 0.23 -4.35
C LYS A 40 -13.61 1.00 -3.72
N PRO A 41 -13.27 2.21 -4.20
CA PRO A 41 -12.28 3.08 -3.57
C PRO A 41 -12.60 3.36 -2.11
N TRP A 42 -11.56 3.45 -1.29
CA TRP A 42 -11.69 3.97 0.06
C TRP A 42 -11.95 5.48 -0.02
N PRO A 43 -12.92 6.03 0.74
CA PRO A 43 -13.31 7.43 0.62
C PRO A 43 -12.14 8.39 0.79
N ILE A 44 -11.25 8.14 1.75
CA ILE A 44 -10.12 9.04 1.99
C ILE A 44 -9.14 9.10 0.81
N ILE A 45 -8.84 7.97 0.16
CA ILE A 45 -7.98 7.93 -1.02
C ILE A 45 -8.67 8.64 -2.19
N ALA A 46 -9.96 8.40 -2.39
CA ALA A 46 -10.71 9.06 -3.46
C ALA A 46 -10.74 10.59 -3.27
N ASN A 47 -10.98 11.06 -2.04
CA ASN A 47 -10.99 12.49 -1.72
C ASN A 47 -9.61 13.13 -1.93
N PHE A 48 -8.53 12.45 -1.51
CA PHE A 48 -7.17 12.91 -1.77
C PHE A 48 -6.93 13.11 -3.28
N LEU A 49 -7.23 12.10 -4.10
CA LEU A 49 -7.04 12.15 -5.55
C LEU A 49 -7.93 13.21 -6.21
N SER A 50 -9.18 13.36 -5.78
CA SER A 50 -10.08 14.42 -6.26
C SER A 50 -9.58 15.81 -5.90
N SER A 51 -8.83 15.99 -4.80
CA SER A 51 -8.27 17.28 -4.38
C SER A 51 -7.01 17.74 -5.14
N LEU A 52 -6.43 16.89 -6.00
CA LEU A 52 -5.18 17.20 -6.70
C LEU A 52 -5.38 18.24 -7.81
N THR A 53 -4.35 19.02 -8.13
CA THR A 53 -4.43 20.00 -9.23
C THR A 53 -4.48 19.29 -10.59
N THR A 54 -5.25 19.83 -11.54
CA THR A 54 -5.23 19.36 -12.93
C THR A 54 -3.83 19.50 -13.54
N GLY A 55 -3.42 18.51 -14.33
CA GLY A 55 -2.11 18.39 -14.95
C GLY A 55 -1.06 17.66 -14.08
N TRP A 56 -1.37 17.33 -12.82
CA TRP A 56 -0.42 16.66 -11.93
C TRP A 56 -0.14 15.22 -12.35
N VAL A 57 1.14 14.85 -12.29
CA VAL A 57 1.63 13.49 -12.54
C VAL A 57 1.94 12.82 -11.21
N GLY A 58 1.55 11.57 -11.03
CA GLY A 58 1.79 10.88 -9.77
C GLY A 58 2.12 9.40 -9.88
N LEU A 59 2.50 8.85 -8.74
CA LEU A 59 2.90 7.46 -8.56
C LEU A 59 1.90 6.72 -7.67
N ASP A 60 1.44 5.55 -8.09
CA ASP A 60 0.77 4.58 -7.23
C ASP A 60 1.75 3.44 -6.91
N SER A 61 2.40 3.52 -5.75
CA SER A 61 3.47 2.62 -5.31
C SER A 61 2.90 1.38 -4.61
N GLY A 62 2.88 0.26 -5.33
CA GLY A 62 2.09 -0.93 -4.99
C GLY A 62 0.65 -0.83 -5.50
N THR A 63 0.48 -0.50 -6.79
CA THR A 63 -0.83 -0.24 -7.39
C THR A 63 -1.78 -1.44 -7.40
N GLY A 64 -1.25 -2.65 -7.22
CA GLY A 64 -2.00 -3.90 -7.28
C GLY A 64 -2.77 -4.02 -8.59
N ASN A 65 -4.09 -4.24 -8.51
CA ASN A 65 -4.96 -4.36 -9.68
C ASN A 65 -5.32 -3.02 -10.33
N GLY A 66 -4.65 -1.92 -9.96
CA GLY A 66 -4.88 -0.60 -10.53
C GLY A 66 -6.16 0.07 -10.06
N LYS A 67 -6.67 -0.30 -8.88
CA LYS A 67 -7.93 0.22 -8.29
C LYS A 67 -8.03 1.75 -8.31
N TYR A 68 -6.91 2.46 -8.15
CA TYR A 68 -6.86 3.91 -8.04
C TYR A 68 -6.42 4.62 -9.33
N LEU A 69 -5.85 3.91 -10.30
CA LEU A 69 -5.41 4.49 -11.59
C LEU A 69 -6.52 5.15 -12.43
N PRO A 70 -7.81 4.77 -12.31
CA PRO A 70 -8.90 5.47 -12.99
C PRO A 70 -9.37 6.75 -12.31
N LEU A 71 -8.89 7.06 -11.11
CA LEU A 71 -9.35 8.20 -10.34
C LEU A 71 -8.60 9.48 -10.71
N PRO A 72 -9.22 10.66 -10.47
CA PRO A 72 -10.59 10.87 -9.98
C PRO A 72 -11.66 10.62 -11.07
N LEU A 73 -12.81 10.03 -10.69
CA LEU A 73 -13.86 9.63 -11.66
C LEU A 73 -14.65 10.82 -12.23
N ASP A 74 -14.77 11.90 -11.47
CA ASP A 74 -15.52 13.11 -11.82
C ASP A 74 -14.80 14.00 -12.84
N ARG A 75 -13.47 13.83 -12.98
CA ARG A 75 -12.64 14.55 -13.95
C ARG A 75 -11.57 13.63 -14.56
N PRO A 76 -12.00 12.63 -15.35
CA PRO A 76 -11.12 11.59 -15.85
C PRO A 76 -10.04 12.18 -16.79
N GLY A 77 -8.77 11.92 -16.46
CA GLY A 77 -7.63 12.40 -17.25
C GLY A 77 -7.02 13.72 -16.77
N ASP A 78 -7.61 14.36 -15.76
CA ASP A 78 -7.05 15.58 -15.17
C ASP A 78 -5.75 15.35 -14.40
N VAL A 79 -5.52 14.14 -13.89
CA VAL A 79 -4.24 13.74 -13.32
C VAL A 79 -3.77 12.47 -14.02
N TRP A 80 -2.47 12.30 -14.11
CA TRP A 80 -1.87 11.13 -14.74
C TRP A 80 -1.09 10.32 -13.72
N THR A 81 -1.58 9.13 -13.39
CA THR A 81 -0.94 8.23 -12.43
C THR A 81 -0.21 7.09 -13.15
N ILE A 82 1.04 6.87 -12.77
CA ILE A 82 1.83 5.69 -13.15
C ILE A 82 1.75 4.67 -12.01
N GLY A 83 1.31 3.45 -12.31
CA GLY A 83 1.25 2.36 -11.33
C GLY A 83 2.55 1.57 -11.26
N LEU A 84 3.09 1.36 -10.08
CA LEU A 84 4.23 0.47 -9.82
C LEU A 84 3.75 -0.72 -9.02
N ASP A 85 4.06 -1.95 -9.43
CA ASP A 85 3.83 -3.13 -8.60
C ASP A 85 4.87 -4.22 -8.88
N ARG A 86 5.09 -5.09 -7.88
CA ARG A 86 5.99 -6.22 -8.02
C ARG A 86 5.35 -7.38 -8.80
N SER A 87 4.03 -7.49 -8.74
CA SER A 87 3.24 -8.56 -9.36
C SER A 87 2.91 -8.23 -10.80
N LYS A 88 3.53 -8.96 -11.74
CA LYS A 88 3.24 -8.81 -13.17
C LYS A 88 1.79 -9.15 -13.49
N ASN A 89 1.20 -10.12 -12.80
CA ASN A 89 -0.18 -10.56 -13.01
C ASN A 89 -1.17 -9.47 -12.59
N LEU A 90 -0.94 -8.81 -11.45
CA LEU A 90 -1.75 -7.67 -11.04
C LEU A 90 -1.60 -6.49 -12.01
N LEU A 91 -0.39 -6.22 -12.50
CA LEU A 91 -0.18 -5.14 -13.48
C LEU A 91 -0.87 -5.37 -14.83
N GLN A 92 -0.97 -6.62 -15.29
CA GLN A 92 -1.74 -6.94 -16.50
C GLN A 92 -3.23 -6.57 -16.34
N ILE A 93 -3.77 -6.71 -15.13
CA ILE A 93 -5.12 -6.28 -14.78
C ILE A 93 -5.17 -4.74 -14.65
N ALA A 94 -4.23 -4.15 -13.92
CA ALA A 94 -4.14 -2.71 -13.69
C ALA A 94 -4.06 -1.90 -14.99
N ARG A 95 -3.34 -2.42 -16.00
CA ARG A 95 -3.26 -1.83 -17.34
C ARG A 95 -4.62 -1.60 -18.00
N LYS A 96 -5.65 -2.36 -17.60
CA LYS A 96 -7.02 -2.28 -18.10
C LYS A 96 -8.01 -1.69 -17.07
N ALA A 97 -7.53 -1.09 -15.99
CA ALA A 97 -8.38 -0.59 -14.93
C ALA A 97 -9.28 0.58 -15.39
N GLY A 98 -10.55 0.55 -14.97
CA GLY A 98 -11.60 1.52 -15.32
C GLY A 98 -12.55 1.01 -16.41
N ALA A 99 -13.55 1.82 -16.78
CA ALA A 99 -14.67 1.39 -17.64
C ALA A 99 -14.52 1.76 -19.13
N ASN A 100 -13.46 2.47 -19.53
CA ASN A 100 -13.45 3.21 -20.80
C ASN A 100 -12.40 2.69 -21.81
N GLY A 101 -11.81 1.51 -21.59
CA GLY A 101 -10.78 0.96 -22.48
C GLY A 101 -9.45 1.73 -22.50
N VAL A 102 -9.29 2.72 -21.61
CA VAL A 102 -8.04 3.48 -21.44
C VAL A 102 -6.96 2.56 -20.90
N VAL A 103 -5.83 2.52 -21.60
CA VAL A 103 -4.64 1.81 -21.16
C VAL A 103 -3.96 2.60 -20.06
N ARG A 104 -3.69 1.96 -18.92
CA ARG A 104 -2.96 2.59 -17.79
C ARG A 104 -1.46 2.35 -17.93
N GLU A 105 -0.69 3.38 -17.59
CA GLU A 105 0.76 3.27 -17.48
C GLU A 105 1.12 2.50 -16.23
N VAL A 106 1.84 1.39 -16.42
CA VAL A 106 2.25 0.51 -15.34
C VAL A 106 3.69 0.02 -15.52
N LEU A 107 4.42 -0.07 -14.42
CA LEU A 107 5.80 -0.51 -14.35
C LEU A 107 5.94 -1.67 -13.36
N VAL A 108 6.65 -2.72 -13.76
CA VAL A 108 7.09 -3.77 -12.84
C VAL A 108 8.28 -3.24 -12.04
N GLY A 109 8.21 -3.26 -10.72
CA GLY A 109 9.35 -2.90 -9.86
C GLY A 109 9.07 -3.10 -8.37
N ASN A 110 10.09 -2.91 -7.54
CA ASN A 110 9.96 -2.98 -6.09
C ASN A 110 9.74 -1.57 -5.51
N VAL A 111 8.88 -1.44 -4.50
CA VAL A 111 8.65 -0.17 -3.79
C VAL A 111 9.88 0.32 -3.00
N LEU A 112 10.89 -0.54 -2.86
CA LEU A 112 12.19 -0.21 -2.30
C LEU A 112 13.19 0.35 -3.33
N ASP A 113 12.91 0.14 -4.63
CA ASP A 113 13.74 0.66 -5.71
C ASP A 113 13.53 2.17 -5.87
N ASN A 114 14.48 2.83 -6.51
CA ASN A 114 14.35 4.23 -6.92
C ASN A 114 14.66 4.41 -8.42
N PRO A 115 13.81 3.88 -9.32
CA PRO A 115 14.06 3.99 -10.77
C PRO A 115 13.73 5.38 -11.34
N TRP A 116 13.30 6.32 -10.50
CA TRP A 116 12.78 7.61 -10.89
C TRP A 116 13.83 8.72 -10.78
N ARG A 117 13.65 9.79 -11.55
CA ARG A 117 14.36 11.04 -11.24
C ARG A 117 13.81 11.57 -9.91
N PRO A 118 14.66 12.02 -8.97
CA PRO A 118 14.18 12.63 -7.74
C PRO A 118 13.25 13.81 -8.05
N GLY A 119 12.13 13.89 -7.33
CA GLY A 119 11.17 14.98 -7.48
C GLY A 119 10.32 14.97 -8.74
N VAL A 120 10.28 13.87 -9.51
CA VAL A 120 9.59 13.83 -10.80
C VAL A 120 8.06 13.85 -10.68
N PHE A 121 7.50 13.39 -9.56
CA PHE A 121 6.06 13.31 -9.36
C PHE A 121 5.52 14.49 -8.55
N ASP A 122 4.32 14.98 -8.87
CA ASP A 122 3.61 15.95 -8.05
C ASP A 122 2.94 15.29 -6.83
N TYR A 123 2.64 14.00 -6.92
CA TYR A 123 2.11 13.24 -5.80
C TYR A 123 2.47 11.74 -5.86
N ALA A 124 2.39 11.07 -4.72
CA ALA A 124 2.49 9.63 -4.63
C ALA A 124 1.47 9.05 -3.64
N ILE A 125 0.99 7.84 -3.92
CA ILE A 125 0.18 7.06 -2.97
C ILE A 125 0.83 5.70 -2.73
N SER A 126 0.64 5.15 -1.53
CA SER A 126 1.05 3.80 -1.16
C SER A 126 -0.02 3.18 -0.29
N ILE A 127 -0.92 2.40 -0.90
CA ILE A 127 -2.17 1.97 -0.29
C ILE A 127 -2.17 0.45 -0.05
N ALA A 128 -2.12 0.05 1.22
CA ALA A 128 -2.01 -1.34 1.63
C ALA A 128 -0.82 -2.07 0.97
N THR A 129 0.34 -1.40 0.99
CA THR A 129 1.58 -1.88 0.37
C THR A 129 2.67 -2.14 1.41
N ILE A 130 3.15 -1.09 2.10
CA ILE A 130 4.38 -1.18 2.92
C ILE A 130 4.26 -2.11 4.14
N HIS A 131 3.05 -2.45 4.58
CA HIS A 131 2.85 -3.47 5.62
C HIS A 131 3.26 -4.88 5.18
N HIS A 132 3.63 -5.08 3.92
CA HIS A 132 4.16 -6.34 3.41
C HIS A 132 5.67 -6.46 3.56
N LEU A 133 6.36 -5.37 3.94
CA LEU A 133 7.80 -5.38 4.16
C LEU A 133 8.09 -5.85 5.57
N SER A 134 8.98 -6.84 5.67
CA SER A 134 9.14 -7.68 6.85
C SER A 134 9.96 -7.05 7.97
N THR A 135 10.68 -5.98 7.70
CA THR A 135 11.45 -5.25 8.71
C THR A 135 11.13 -3.76 8.73
N HIS A 136 11.39 -3.14 9.87
CA HIS A 136 11.21 -1.71 10.08
C HIS A 136 12.04 -0.89 9.10
N GLU A 137 13.30 -1.27 8.87
CA GLU A 137 14.22 -0.59 7.97
C GLU A 137 13.73 -0.60 6.52
N ARG A 138 13.13 -1.71 6.09
CA ARG A 138 12.54 -1.83 4.74
C ARG A 138 11.28 -0.98 4.63
N ARG A 139 10.41 -0.99 5.64
CA ARG A 139 9.25 -0.10 5.70
C ARG A 139 9.67 1.37 5.63
N ARG A 140 10.68 1.78 6.41
CA ARG A 140 11.24 3.14 6.39
C ARG A 140 11.83 3.49 5.03
N SER A 141 12.56 2.56 4.43
CA SER A 141 13.14 2.73 3.09
C SER A 141 12.06 2.97 2.03
N ALA A 142 10.92 2.27 2.09
CA ALA A 142 9.80 2.52 1.18
C ALA A 142 9.20 3.92 1.36
N VAL A 143 9.04 4.39 2.61
CA VAL A 143 8.59 5.78 2.89
C VAL A 143 9.59 6.79 2.32
N LYS A 144 10.88 6.55 2.51
CA LYS A 144 11.96 7.38 1.94
C LYS A 144 11.88 7.43 0.41
N ARG A 145 11.66 6.31 -0.27
CA ARG A 145 11.47 6.27 -1.74
C ARG A 145 10.31 7.15 -2.19
N LEU A 146 9.19 7.13 -1.47
CA LEU A 146 8.03 8.00 -1.77
C LEU A 146 8.42 9.48 -1.65
N LEU A 147 9.07 9.87 -0.55
CA LEU A 147 9.51 11.25 -0.31
C LEU A 147 10.54 11.74 -1.34
N GLU A 148 11.46 10.86 -1.78
CA GLU A 148 12.44 11.19 -2.83
C GLU A 148 11.80 11.32 -4.22
N SER A 149 10.72 10.58 -4.47
CA SER A 149 10.06 10.52 -5.78
C SER A 149 9.20 11.76 -6.09
N VAL A 150 8.67 12.43 -5.07
CA VAL A 150 7.77 13.58 -5.23
C VAL A 150 8.50 14.92 -5.16
N SER A 151 7.94 15.94 -5.80
CA SER A 151 8.47 17.29 -5.87
C SER A 151 8.87 17.79 -4.47
N PRO A 152 10.10 18.32 -4.31
CA PRO A 152 10.53 18.86 -3.03
C PRO A 152 9.74 20.11 -2.60
N ASP A 153 9.09 20.80 -3.54
CA ASP A 153 8.51 22.13 -3.30
C ASP A 153 7.00 22.07 -2.99
N HIS A 154 6.33 21.02 -3.48
CA HIS A 154 4.87 20.90 -3.41
C HIS A 154 4.34 19.47 -3.37
N GLY A 155 5.24 18.47 -3.39
CA GLY A 155 4.88 17.07 -3.51
C GLY A 155 3.93 16.60 -2.41
N ARG A 156 2.86 15.89 -2.76
CA ARG A 156 1.91 15.32 -1.79
C ARG A 156 2.03 13.79 -1.72
N VAL A 157 2.02 13.22 -0.52
CA VAL A 157 2.09 11.76 -0.35
C VAL A 157 0.95 11.26 0.53
N LEU A 158 0.26 10.20 0.13
CA LEU A 158 -0.71 9.50 0.98
C LEU A 158 -0.29 8.05 1.22
N ILE A 159 -0.10 7.68 2.48
CA ILE A 159 0.25 6.31 2.89
C ILE A 159 -0.90 5.74 3.71
N TYR A 160 -1.29 4.51 3.43
CA TYR A 160 -2.43 3.84 4.09
C TYR A 160 -2.07 2.39 4.42
N VAL A 161 -2.11 2.00 5.69
CA VAL A 161 -1.62 0.70 6.20
C VAL A 161 -2.60 0.06 7.17
N TRP A 162 -2.52 -1.27 7.33
CA TRP A 162 -3.41 -1.99 8.26
C TRP A 162 -3.01 -1.73 9.71
N ALA A 163 -3.99 -1.45 10.57
CA ALA A 163 -3.82 -1.16 11.99
C ALA A 163 -4.03 -2.41 12.86
N ILE A 164 -3.40 -2.48 14.04
CA ILE A 164 -3.70 -3.53 15.04
C ILE A 164 -5.18 -3.47 15.46
N GLU A 165 -5.70 -2.27 15.63
CA GLU A 165 -7.08 -1.94 15.97
C GLU A 165 -7.97 -2.27 14.77
N GLN A 166 -8.88 -3.22 14.97
CA GLN A 166 -9.82 -3.68 13.95
C GLN A 166 -11.25 -3.31 14.35
N ASP A 167 -12.02 -2.80 13.40
CA ASP A 167 -13.43 -2.46 13.60
C ASP A 167 -14.33 -3.71 13.68
N GLU A 168 -15.59 -3.51 14.06
CA GLU A 168 -16.58 -4.58 14.22
C GLU A 168 -16.90 -5.34 12.91
N LEU A 169 -16.62 -4.73 11.75
CA LEU A 169 -16.82 -5.35 10.45
C LEU A 169 -15.63 -6.24 10.04
N SER A 170 -14.51 -6.15 10.77
CA SER A 170 -13.34 -6.98 10.51
C SER A 170 -13.61 -8.45 10.84
N LYS A 171 -13.25 -9.30 9.89
CA LYS A 171 -13.30 -10.77 10.04
C LYS A 171 -12.09 -11.32 10.80
N ARG A 172 -11.17 -10.46 11.24
CA ARG A 172 -9.86 -10.80 11.81
C ARG A 172 -9.69 -10.09 13.14
N ARG A 173 -9.02 -10.76 14.07
CA ARG A 173 -8.59 -10.16 15.34
C ARG A 173 -7.08 -10.37 15.47
N VAL A 174 -6.34 -9.29 15.61
CA VAL A 174 -4.94 -9.36 16.03
C VAL A 174 -4.98 -9.72 17.51
N VAL A 175 -4.38 -10.85 17.89
CA VAL A 175 -4.35 -11.25 19.30
C VAL A 175 -3.35 -10.36 20.03
N SER A 176 -3.83 -9.58 21.00
CA SER A 176 -2.98 -8.98 22.02
C SER A 176 -3.06 -9.83 23.27
N GLU A 177 -1.89 -10.24 23.78
CA GLU A 177 -1.80 -11.00 25.03
C GLU A 177 -2.17 -10.12 26.23
N ASP A 178 -2.11 -8.79 26.07
CA ASP A 178 -2.55 -7.79 27.04
C ASP A 178 -3.33 -6.66 26.35
N ASP A 179 -4.32 -6.05 27.02
CA ASP A 179 -5.04 -4.84 26.58
C ASP A 179 -4.16 -3.56 26.65
N ILE A 180 -2.84 -3.72 26.79
CA ILE A 180 -1.89 -2.62 26.82
C ILE A 180 -1.57 -2.21 25.37
N PRO A 181 -1.77 -0.94 24.99
CA PRO A 181 -1.36 -0.44 23.68
C PRO A 181 0.14 -0.68 23.47
N SER A 182 0.48 -1.47 22.46
CA SER A 182 1.87 -1.65 22.03
C SER A 182 2.33 -0.41 21.28
N LEU A 183 3.55 0.04 21.54
CA LEU A 183 4.20 1.11 20.76
C LEU A 183 4.74 0.60 19.41
N THR A 184 4.82 -0.73 19.25
CA THR A 184 5.31 -1.40 18.04
C THR A 184 4.22 -2.25 17.42
N GLY A 185 4.23 -2.30 16.09
CA GLY A 185 3.34 -3.13 15.31
C GLY A 185 3.54 -4.63 15.56
N LYS A 186 2.67 -5.43 14.96
CA LYS A 186 2.67 -6.89 15.10
C LYS A 186 2.75 -7.59 13.76
N ASP A 187 3.70 -8.50 13.67
CA ASP A 187 3.87 -9.38 12.53
C ASP A 187 2.87 -10.54 12.62
N VAL A 188 2.07 -10.73 11.57
CA VAL A 188 1.00 -11.72 11.55
C VAL A 188 0.92 -12.45 10.21
N VAL A 189 0.37 -13.66 10.26
CA VAL A 189 0.00 -14.44 9.09
C VAL A 189 -1.48 -14.27 8.78
N VAL A 190 -1.78 -13.79 7.58
CA VAL A 190 -3.15 -13.59 7.11
C VAL A 190 -3.50 -14.65 6.05
N PRO A 191 -4.44 -15.57 6.36
CA PRO A 191 -4.85 -16.57 5.40
C PRO A 191 -5.70 -15.96 4.27
N TRP A 192 -5.45 -16.42 3.06
CA TRP A 192 -6.25 -16.16 1.87
C TRP A 192 -6.75 -17.48 1.30
N VAL A 193 -8.07 -17.64 1.25
CA VAL A 193 -8.72 -18.86 0.76
C VAL A 193 -9.17 -18.61 -0.68
N LEU A 194 -8.67 -19.40 -1.63
CA LEU A 194 -9.19 -19.40 -3.00
C LEU A 194 -10.46 -20.27 -3.04
N SER A 195 -11.60 -19.68 -3.42
CA SER A 195 -12.83 -20.44 -3.66
C SER A 195 -12.84 -21.02 -5.09
N LYS A 196 -13.52 -22.17 -5.27
CA LYS A 196 -13.51 -22.97 -6.51
C LYS A 196 -14.12 -22.28 -7.74
N GLU A 197 -14.89 -21.21 -7.57
CA GLU A 197 -15.68 -20.63 -8.66
C GLU A 197 -14.84 -19.89 -9.72
N LEU A 198 -13.58 -19.55 -9.42
CA LEU A 198 -12.67 -18.86 -10.35
C LEU A 198 -11.52 -19.73 -10.88
N SER A 199 -11.26 -20.91 -10.29
CA SER A 199 -10.26 -21.87 -10.81
C SER A 199 -10.80 -22.76 -11.94
N SER A 200 -12.10 -22.71 -12.18
CA SER A 200 -12.80 -23.49 -13.21
C SER A 200 -12.60 -22.96 -14.64
N ALA A 201 -12.01 -21.77 -14.82
CA ALA A 201 -11.75 -21.21 -16.15
C ALA A 201 -10.52 -21.83 -16.85
N GLU A 202 -9.63 -22.54 -16.14
CA GLU A 202 -8.39 -23.09 -16.72
C GLU A 202 -8.18 -24.60 -16.53
N LYS A 203 -9.11 -25.31 -15.89
CA LYS A 203 -9.02 -26.78 -15.78
C LYS A 203 -10.33 -27.46 -16.17
N SER A 204 -10.54 -27.57 -17.49
CA SER A 204 -11.27 -28.73 -18.01
C SER A 204 -10.24 -29.83 -18.25
N LEU A 205 -10.55 -31.05 -17.77
CA LEU A 205 -9.74 -32.28 -17.79
C LEU A 205 -8.90 -32.56 -16.52
N SER A 206 -9.55 -32.79 -15.39
CA SER A 206 -9.09 -33.84 -14.46
C SER A 206 -10.23 -34.32 -13.57
N ASP A 207 -10.56 -35.59 -13.70
CA ASP A 207 -11.43 -36.36 -12.83
C ASP A 207 -10.77 -36.50 -11.44
N GLY A 208 -11.46 -36.12 -10.37
CA GLY A 208 -10.89 -36.16 -9.01
C GLY A 208 -11.82 -35.54 -7.98
N GLY A 209 -12.05 -36.26 -6.87
CA GLY A 209 -13.01 -35.93 -5.81
C GLY A 209 -12.82 -34.58 -5.11
N PRO A 210 -13.55 -34.31 -4.01
CA PRO A 210 -13.56 -32.99 -3.37
C PRO A 210 -12.17 -32.60 -2.85
N GLN A 211 -11.41 -31.83 -3.65
CA GLN A 211 -10.19 -31.17 -3.20
C GLN A 211 -10.52 -30.07 -2.19
N GLU A 212 -9.78 -30.05 -1.09
CA GLU A 212 -9.82 -29.01 -0.07
C GLU A 212 -9.47 -27.64 -0.66
N PRO A 213 -10.07 -26.54 -0.16
CA PRO A 213 -9.77 -25.20 -0.65
C PRO A 213 -8.30 -24.85 -0.37
N GLN A 214 -7.59 -24.37 -1.39
CA GLN A 214 -6.21 -23.94 -1.23
C GLN A 214 -6.14 -22.67 -0.39
N VAL A 215 -5.33 -22.71 0.67
CA VAL A 215 -5.12 -21.58 1.59
C VAL A 215 -3.68 -21.09 1.46
N TYR A 216 -3.52 -19.80 1.22
CA TYR A 216 -2.24 -19.12 1.18
C TYR A 216 -2.05 -18.27 2.43
N ASN A 217 -0.88 -18.36 3.05
CA ASN A 217 -0.55 -17.66 4.27
C ASN A 217 0.36 -16.49 3.96
N ARG A 218 -0.17 -15.27 4.08
CA ARG A 218 0.55 -14.05 3.68
C ARG A 218 1.07 -13.31 4.89
N TYR A 219 2.31 -12.84 4.82
CA TYR A 219 2.88 -11.97 5.85
C TYR A 219 2.25 -10.56 5.80
N TYR A 220 1.98 -10.03 7.00
CA TYR A 220 1.58 -8.64 7.22
C TYR A 220 2.21 -8.11 8.51
N HIS A 221 2.65 -6.86 8.47
CA HIS A 221 2.93 -6.04 9.64
C HIS A 221 1.72 -5.16 9.97
N MET A 222 1.03 -5.46 11.05
CA MET A 222 -0.09 -4.66 11.55
C MET A 222 0.47 -3.49 12.35
N PHE A 223 0.28 -2.27 11.87
CA PHE A 223 0.86 -1.07 12.50
C PHE A 223 0.18 -0.75 13.83
N ALA A 224 0.97 -0.33 14.81
CA ALA A 224 0.49 0.26 16.06
C ALA A 224 0.17 1.76 15.90
N GLN A 225 -0.60 2.31 16.84
CA GLN A 225 -0.87 3.74 16.88
C GLN A 225 0.43 4.57 16.92
N GLY A 226 0.56 5.52 15.99
CA GLY A 226 1.71 6.41 15.90
C GLY A 226 2.94 5.80 15.23
N GLU A 227 2.97 4.50 14.95
CA GLU A 227 4.12 3.85 14.31
C GLU A 227 4.35 4.37 12.88
N LEU A 228 3.27 4.52 12.10
CA LEU A 228 3.37 5.06 10.73
C LEU A 228 3.91 6.50 10.74
N ARG A 229 3.46 7.32 11.71
CA ARG A 229 3.97 8.68 11.92
C ARG A 229 5.46 8.67 12.26
N GLY A 230 5.87 7.80 13.18
CA GLY A 230 7.27 7.62 13.55
C GLY A 230 8.14 7.24 12.34
N LEU A 231 7.65 6.33 11.51
CA LEU A 231 8.32 5.89 10.28
C LEU A 231 8.56 7.04 9.30
N VAL A 232 7.58 7.94 9.15
CA VAL A 232 7.73 9.17 8.34
C VAL A 232 8.79 10.09 8.93
N ILE A 233 8.77 10.31 10.25
CA ILE A 233 9.74 11.18 10.93
C ILE A 233 11.17 10.65 10.75
N GLU A 234 11.38 9.35 10.91
CA GLU A 234 12.68 8.73 10.69
C GLU A 234 13.14 8.84 9.23
N ALA A 235 12.25 8.55 8.27
CA ALA A 235 12.56 8.68 6.85
C ALA A 235 12.89 10.13 6.46
N ALA A 236 12.15 11.11 6.99
CA ALA A 236 12.40 12.52 6.79
C ALA A 236 13.75 12.95 7.37
N ALA A 237 14.09 12.47 8.58
CA ALA A 237 15.37 12.76 9.23
C ALA A 237 16.56 12.22 8.42
N GLU A 238 16.47 11.01 7.86
CA GLU A 238 17.51 10.47 6.97
C GLU A 238 17.71 11.30 5.70
N LEU A 239 16.67 11.98 5.23
CA LEU A 239 16.70 12.85 4.07
C LEU A 239 17.11 14.29 4.41
N GLY A 240 17.33 14.60 5.70
CA GLY A 240 17.60 15.96 6.17
C GLY A 240 16.40 16.91 6.03
N LEU A 241 15.17 16.38 6.00
CA LEU A 241 13.94 17.16 5.91
C LEU A 241 13.46 17.57 7.32
N GLN A 242 13.03 18.82 7.46
CA GLN A 242 12.35 19.27 8.68
C GLN A 242 10.90 18.78 8.71
N VAL A 243 10.48 18.13 9.80
CA VAL A 243 9.09 17.71 9.98
C VAL A 243 8.30 18.82 10.68
N ALA A 244 7.68 19.70 9.90
CA ALA A 244 6.89 20.84 10.38
C ALA A 244 5.99 21.37 9.26
N SER A 245 5.02 22.23 9.58
CA SER A 245 4.33 23.05 8.59
C SER A 245 5.30 24.08 7.98
N LYS A 246 5.10 24.46 6.72
CA LYS A 246 5.98 25.43 6.01
C LYS A 246 6.01 26.77 6.76
N PRO A 247 7.18 27.22 7.27
CA PRO A 247 7.34 28.56 7.84
C PRO A 247 7.06 29.67 6.80
N GLU A 248 6.74 30.88 7.26
CA GLU A 248 6.60 32.04 6.37
C GLU A 248 7.94 32.42 5.71
N ASP A 249 9.03 32.40 6.48
CA ASP A 249 10.38 32.75 6.05
C ASP A 249 11.31 31.52 5.98
N VAL A 250 11.14 30.69 4.96
CA VAL A 250 12.01 29.51 4.74
C VAL A 250 13.31 29.93 4.05
N PRO A 251 14.49 29.63 4.63
CA PRO A 251 15.76 29.82 3.94
C PRO A 251 15.78 29.05 2.61
N LYS A 252 16.35 29.62 1.54
CA LYS A 252 16.30 29.09 0.16
C LYS A 252 16.76 27.63 -0.06
N ASN A 253 17.38 26.99 0.93
CA ASN A 253 17.89 25.62 0.86
C ASN A 253 17.31 24.70 1.96
N THR A 254 16.35 25.19 2.73
CA THR A 254 15.67 24.38 3.74
C THR A 254 14.52 23.66 3.08
N ARG A 255 14.47 22.33 3.26
CA ARG A 255 13.38 21.49 2.80
C ARG A 255 12.67 20.89 4.00
N GLY A 256 11.37 20.72 3.88
CA GLY A 256 10.57 20.10 4.92
C GLY A 256 9.48 19.20 4.37
N VAL A 257 8.84 18.52 5.32
CA VAL A 257 7.65 17.73 5.10
C VAL A 257 6.66 18.04 6.22
N GLU A 258 5.48 18.48 5.84
CA GLU A 258 4.35 18.66 6.73
C GLU A 258 3.55 17.36 6.78
N ILE A 259 3.21 16.91 7.98
CA ILE A 259 2.19 15.86 8.17
C ILE A 259 0.84 16.58 8.26
N VAL A 260 0.17 16.72 7.12
CA VAL A 260 -1.09 17.47 6.96
C VAL A 260 -2.22 16.76 7.71
N HIS A 261 -2.30 15.45 7.56
CA HIS A 261 -3.26 14.60 8.24
C HIS A 261 -2.59 13.32 8.73
N ASP A 262 -3.03 12.85 9.89
CA ASP A 262 -2.58 11.63 10.55
C ASP A 262 -3.78 11.08 11.31
N GLY A 263 -4.17 9.84 11.00
CA GLY A 263 -5.43 9.33 11.53
C GLY A 263 -5.65 7.85 11.29
N TRP A 264 -6.82 7.40 11.72
CA TRP A 264 -7.28 6.03 11.60
C TRP A 264 -8.67 6.00 10.94
N GLU A 265 -8.86 5.12 9.96
CA GLU A 265 -10.15 4.87 9.33
C GLU A 265 -10.33 3.38 9.05
N ARG A 266 -11.42 2.79 9.55
CA ARG A 266 -11.88 1.42 9.21
C ARG A 266 -10.78 0.36 9.30
N SER A 267 -10.11 0.31 10.44
CA SER A 267 -9.02 -0.65 10.73
C SER A 267 -7.69 -0.35 10.03
N ASN A 268 -7.45 0.89 9.61
CA ASN A 268 -6.23 1.30 8.93
C ASN A 268 -5.73 2.65 9.44
N TYR A 269 -4.41 2.78 9.56
CA TYR A 269 -3.75 4.07 9.75
C TYR A 269 -3.44 4.72 8.42
N TYR A 270 -3.45 6.04 8.39
CA TYR A 270 -3.02 6.80 7.23
C TYR A 270 -2.30 8.08 7.63
N VAL A 271 -1.42 8.54 6.74
CA VAL A 271 -0.76 9.85 6.82
C VAL A 271 -0.80 10.52 5.46
N GLU A 272 -1.19 11.79 5.45
CA GLU A 272 -1.04 12.68 4.30
C GLU A 272 0.11 13.65 4.56
N LEU A 273 1.04 13.70 3.61
CA LEU A 273 2.26 14.50 3.68
C LEU A 273 2.27 15.55 2.59
N LYS A 274 2.90 16.70 2.86
CA LYS A 274 3.19 17.74 1.87
C LYS A 274 4.61 18.25 2.04
N LEU A 275 5.41 18.14 0.98
CA LEU A 275 6.78 18.67 0.96
C LEU A 275 6.76 20.18 0.68
N TRP A 276 7.77 20.89 1.20
CA TRP A 276 7.91 22.34 1.07
C TRP A 276 9.34 22.87 1.17
#